data_AF-A0A2G2HGS5-F1
#
_entry.id   AF-A0A2G2HGS5-F1
#
_cell.length_a   1.000
_cell.length_b   1.000
_cell.length_c   1.000
_cell.angle_alpha   90.00
_cell.angle_beta   90.00
_cell.angle_gamma   90.00
#
_symmetry.space_group_name_H-M   'P 1'
#
loop_
_entity.id
_entity.type
_entity.pdbx_description
1 polymer ?
#
loop_
_entity_poly.entity_id
_entity_poly.type
_entity_poly.pdbx_seq_one_letter_code
_entity_poly.pdbx_strand_id
1 'polypeptide(L)'
;MLGKSVFEFKILHAGSGDSIFITYVDNKNKKRNILIDGGSGQIYKKVLRNIFEDLDQLDLLIVTHIDLDHIGGINKLLESNHKCKIKNIFFNSASLLRQNNSNLISIDDGIKLTEYIEQNNIKIYNDLITMDKTFEIDGLSIKFLSPTMEALEYLERDWKKKEEKNNLISSTMIMDERRLSEIGKDDFKEKKLVNDVANWSSLAFEMRYKDKVLLLLGDAKDSVIVFYLRGKKYTVSNKYKVDFVKLSHHGSKYNTSNEFLSLIETNHFIFSTNGTYNHPNIETIARILSHPHRKISDKIYLYFNYPKEEYVSKGIRLLTNDEETEYNCKSIYDEAILTLKE
;
A
#
# COMPACT_ATOMS: atom_id res chain seq x y z
N MET A 1 6.63 32.46 10.97
CA MET A 1 6.99 31.84 9.67
C MET A 1 6.83 30.33 9.84
N LEU A 2 5.91 29.71 9.10
CA LEU A 2 5.84 28.24 9.03
C LEU A 2 7.05 27.78 8.21
N GLY A 3 7.98 27.05 8.82
CA GLY A 3 9.17 26.51 8.13
C GLY A 3 8.79 25.72 6.89
N LYS A 4 9.67 25.71 5.89
CA LYS A 4 9.45 24.99 4.62
C LYS A 4 9.37 23.49 4.92
N SER A 5 8.38 22.79 4.34
CA SER A 5 8.29 21.33 4.47
C SER A 5 9.42 20.68 3.67
N VAL A 6 10.19 19.78 4.32
CA VAL A 6 11.25 18.98 3.67
C VAL A 6 10.77 17.59 3.29
N PHE A 7 9.65 17.12 3.86
CA PHE A 7 9.04 15.84 3.55
C PHE A 7 7.55 15.89 3.85
N GLU A 8 6.73 15.48 2.89
CA GLU A 8 5.29 15.40 2.99
C GLU A 8 4.85 14.05 2.43
N PHE A 9 4.11 13.30 3.24
CA PHE A 9 3.53 12.01 2.87
C PHE A 9 2.00 12.12 2.93
N LYS A 10 1.37 12.05 1.75
CA LYS A 10 -0.08 12.18 1.58
C LYS A 10 -0.66 10.90 1.01
N ILE A 11 -1.69 10.39 1.67
CA ILE A 11 -2.54 9.36 1.08
C ILE A 11 -3.72 10.08 0.45
N LEU A 12 -3.85 9.91 -0.85
CA LEU A 12 -4.85 10.57 -1.65
C LEU A 12 -6.20 9.86 -1.50
N HIS A 13 -7.26 10.57 -1.86
CA HIS A 13 -8.59 10.00 -1.98
C HIS A 13 -8.65 9.08 -3.21
N ALA A 14 -8.25 7.82 -3.05
CA ALA A 14 -8.06 6.83 -4.12
C ALA A 14 -9.26 5.87 -4.35
N GLY A 15 -10.40 6.16 -3.72
CA GLY A 15 -11.62 5.36 -3.82
C GLY A 15 -11.47 4.06 -3.03
N SER A 16 -11.64 2.94 -3.73
CA SER A 16 -11.49 1.61 -3.14
C SER A 16 -10.05 1.08 -3.12
N GLY A 17 -9.09 1.82 -3.68
CA GLY A 17 -7.70 1.37 -3.78
C GLY A 17 -6.70 2.38 -3.27
N ASP A 18 -5.46 2.31 -3.76
CA ASP A 18 -4.34 3.07 -3.24
C ASP A 18 -3.85 4.17 -4.15
N SER A 19 -3.54 5.32 -3.55
CA SER A 19 -2.70 6.31 -4.18
C SER A 19 -2.02 7.18 -3.12
N ILE A 20 -0.69 7.23 -3.17
CA ILE A 20 0.13 7.95 -2.19
C ILE A 20 1.03 8.91 -2.96
N PHE A 21 1.01 10.18 -2.57
CA PHE A 21 1.87 11.19 -3.13
C PHE A 21 2.86 11.68 -2.08
N ILE A 22 4.15 11.59 -2.40
CA ILE A 22 5.23 11.98 -1.50
C ILE A 22 6.00 13.11 -2.16
N THR A 23 6.21 14.18 -1.42
CA THR A 23 7.08 15.29 -1.80
C THR A 23 8.20 15.39 -0.79
N TYR A 24 9.45 15.49 -1.22
CA TYR A 24 10.58 15.66 -0.31
C TYR A 24 11.72 16.49 -0.91
N VAL A 25 12.67 16.90 -0.07
CA VAL A 25 13.89 17.59 -0.49
C VAL A 25 15.05 16.60 -0.44
N ASP A 26 15.74 16.41 -1.56
CA ASP A 26 16.88 15.49 -1.67
C ASP A 26 18.16 16.04 -1.00
N ASN A 27 19.21 15.22 -0.99
CA ASN A 27 20.54 15.59 -0.48
C ASN A 27 21.24 16.72 -1.26
N LYS A 28 20.67 17.17 -2.39
CA LYS A 28 21.14 18.30 -3.22
C LYS A 28 20.18 19.49 -3.14
N ASN A 29 19.31 19.53 -2.12
CA ASN A 29 18.30 20.57 -1.89
C ASN A 29 17.30 20.76 -3.05
N LYS A 30 17.04 19.70 -3.83
CA LYS A 30 16.03 19.70 -4.89
C LYS A 30 14.74 19.04 -4.41
N LYS A 31 13.62 19.65 -4.75
CA LYS A 31 12.29 19.05 -4.54
C LYS A 31 12.15 17.81 -5.43
N ARG A 32 11.65 16.73 -4.85
CA ARG A 32 11.37 15.45 -5.49
C ARG A 32 9.94 15.04 -5.26
N ASN A 33 9.34 14.37 -6.24
CA ASN A 33 7.96 13.91 -6.18
C ASN A 33 7.88 12.42 -6.52
N ILE A 34 7.15 11.66 -5.69
CA ILE A 34 6.90 10.23 -5.87
C ILE A 34 5.38 9.99 -5.87
N LEU A 35 4.92 9.16 -6.80
CA LEU A 35 3.57 8.61 -6.79
C LEU A 35 3.67 7.10 -6.56
N ILE A 36 2.89 6.57 -5.62
CA ILE A 36 2.76 5.14 -5.34
C ILE A 36 1.31 4.79 -5.59
N ASP A 37 1.04 4.01 -6.63
CA ASP A 37 -0.29 3.70 -7.15
C ASP A 37 -1.15 4.94 -7.50
N GLY A 38 -2.20 4.74 -8.30
CA GLY A 38 -3.03 5.80 -8.86
C GLY A 38 -4.50 5.77 -8.44
N GLY A 39 -4.91 4.79 -7.63
CA GLY A 39 -6.31 4.56 -7.34
C GLY A 39 -7.05 3.98 -8.55
N SER A 40 -8.37 3.86 -8.43
CA SER A 40 -9.23 3.52 -9.58
C SER A 40 -9.19 4.58 -10.69
N GLY A 41 -9.52 4.21 -11.94
CA GLY A 41 -9.50 5.16 -13.07
C GLY A 41 -10.36 6.42 -12.91
N GLN A 42 -11.39 6.39 -12.05
CA GLN A 42 -12.20 7.57 -11.72
C GLN A 42 -11.43 8.60 -10.89
N ILE A 43 -10.43 8.16 -10.11
CA ILE A 43 -9.60 9.00 -9.24
C ILE A 43 -8.75 9.95 -10.05
N TYR A 44 -8.32 9.56 -11.25
CA TYR A 44 -7.53 10.44 -12.12
C TYR A 44 -8.22 11.80 -12.29
N LYS A 45 -9.50 11.82 -12.67
CA LYS A 45 -10.23 13.08 -12.89
C LYS A 45 -10.46 13.88 -11.61
N LYS A 46 -10.60 13.21 -10.46
CA LYS A 46 -10.94 13.83 -9.18
C LYS A 46 -9.72 14.37 -8.43
N VAL A 47 -8.57 13.71 -8.56
CA VAL A 47 -7.40 13.97 -7.72
C VAL A 47 -6.13 14.10 -8.56
N LEU A 48 -5.73 13.05 -9.28
CA LEU A 48 -4.41 13.04 -9.92
C LEU A 48 -4.26 14.12 -11.00
N ARG A 49 -5.31 14.40 -11.77
CA ARG A 49 -5.27 15.41 -12.83
C ARG A 49 -4.78 16.77 -12.30
N ASN A 50 -5.35 17.25 -11.20
CA ASN A 50 -4.97 18.53 -10.62
C ASN A 50 -3.52 18.51 -10.11
N ILE A 51 -3.09 17.40 -9.50
CA ILE A 51 -1.70 17.24 -9.05
C ILE A 51 -0.74 17.32 -10.24
N PHE A 52 -1.08 16.67 -11.35
CA PHE A 52 -0.21 16.57 -12.52
C PHE A 52 -0.30 17.75 -13.50
N GLU A 53 -1.33 18.60 -13.40
CA GLU A 53 -1.43 19.86 -14.14
C GLU A 53 -0.32 20.85 -13.72
N ASP A 54 0.03 20.88 -12.43
CA ASP A 54 1.06 21.76 -11.86
C ASP A 54 2.43 21.07 -11.69
N LEU A 55 2.54 19.79 -12.06
CA LEU A 55 3.75 19.01 -11.84
C LEU A 55 4.59 18.90 -13.12
N ASP A 56 5.76 19.55 -13.13
CA ASP A 56 6.69 19.44 -14.26
C ASP A 56 7.34 18.05 -14.35
N GLN A 57 7.63 17.43 -13.20
CA GLN A 57 8.34 16.16 -13.13
C GLN A 57 7.91 15.29 -11.94
N LEU A 58 7.72 14.00 -12.23
CA LEU A 58 7.60 12.92 -11.27
C LEU A 58 8.91 12.13 -11.26
N ASP A 59 9.62 12.13 -10.13
CA ASP A 59 10.95 11.50 -10.03
C ASP A 59 10.88 9.97 -9.94
N LEU A 60 9.79 9.44 -9.35
CA LEU A 60 9.55 8.01 -9.24
C LEU A 60 8.05 7.71 -9.25
N LEU A 61 7.62 6.78 -10.11
CA LEU A 61 6.33 6.11 -10.02
C LEU A 61 6.56 4.69 -9.48
N ILE A 62 5.82 4.29 -8.45
CA ILE A 62 5.82 2.92 -7.95
C ILE A 62 4.44 2.33 -8.20
N VAL A 63 4.37 1.21 -8.91
CA VAL A 63 3.13 0.47 -9.14
C VAL A 63 3.24 -0.85 -8.39
N THR A 64 2.47 -0.98 -7.31
CA THR A 64 2.59 -2.11 -6.40
C THR A 64 2.14 -3.41 -7.06
N HIS A 65 1.05 -3.36 -7.81
CA HIS A 65 0.52 -4.45 -8.64
C HIS A 65 -0.52 -3.90 -9.64
N ILE A 66 -1.09 -4.78 -10.47
CA ILE A 66 -1.89 -4.40 -11.64
C ILE A 66 -3.40 -4.33 -11.40
N ASP A 67 -3.88 -4.49 -10.17
CA ASP A 67 -5.32 -4.42 -9.91
C ASP A 67 -5.84 -3.01 -10.20
N LEU A 68 -7.06 -2.93 -10.72
CA LEU A 68 -7.60 -1.71 -11.33
C LEU A 68 -7.75 -0.55 -10.35
N ASP A 69 -7.94 -0.85 -9.08
CA ASP A 69 -8.00 0.12 -7.99
C ASP A 69 -6.61 0.62 -7.58
N HIS A 70 -5.53 0.08 -8.13
CA HIS A 70 -4.15 0.59 -7.98
C HIS A 70 -3.65 1.24 -9.28
N ILE A 71 -3.68 0.52 -10.41
CA ILE A 71 -3.12 1.01 -11.68
C ILE A 71 -4.09 1.88 -12.50
N GLY A 72 -5.40 1.81 -12.24
CA GLY A 72 -6.41 2.41 -13.10
C GLY A 72 -6.25 3.93 -13.29
N GLY A 73 -5.94 4.65 -12.21
CA GLY A 73 -5.67 6.09 -12.26
C GLY A 73 -4.36 6.44 -12.98
N ILE A 74 -3.35 5.56 -12.89
CA ILE A 74 -2.10 5.67 -13.65
C ILE A 74 -2.40 5.49 -15.14
N ASN A 75 -3.14 4.46 -15.54
CA ASN A 75 -3.49 4.26 -16.95
C ASN A 75 -4.20 5.49 -17.54
N LYS A 76 -5.10 6.11 -16.78
CA LYS A 76 -5.78 7.35 -17.20
C LYS A 76 -4.84 8.57 -17.24
N LEU A 77 -3.87 8.65 -16.34
CA LEU A 77 -2.81 9.65 -16.40
C LEU A 77 -2.00 9.46 -17.69
N LEU A 78 -1.52 8.26 -17.97
CA LEU A 78 -0.67 7.97 -19.14
C LEU A 78 -1.40 8.16 -20.48
N GLU A 79 -2.72 7.89 -20.51
CA GLU A 79 -3.60 8.16 -21.67
C GLU A 79 -3.89 9.66 -21.87
N SER A 80 -3.52 10.53 -20.91
CA SER A 80 -3.82 11.96 -20.96
C SER A 80 -2.68 12.78 -21.58
N ASN A 81 -3.01 13.98 -22.07
CA ASN A 81 -2.02 14.95 -22.56
C ASN A 81 -1.31 15.71 -21.42
N HIS A 82 -1.00 15.05 -20.30
CA HIS A 82 -0.27 15.68 -19.20
C HIS A 82 1.14 16.09 -19.66
N LYS A 83 1.67 17.16 -19.07
CA LYS A 83 3.02 17.67 -19.39
C LYS A 83 4.11 17.11 -18.47
N CYS A 84 3.72 16.51 -17.35
CA CYS A 84 4.63 15.98 -16.35
C CYS A 84 5.56 14.91 -16.95
N LYS A 85 6.88 15.10 -16.80
CA LYS A 85 7.88 14.11 -17.17
C LYS A 85 8.01 13.05 -16.07
N ILE A 86 7.79 11.78 -16.42
CA ILE A 86 8.04 10.65 -15.50
C ILE A 86 9.48 10.18 -15.71
N LYS A 87 10.32 10.27 -14.66
CA LYS A 87 11.76 9.97 -14.75
C LYS A 87 12.05 8.48 -14.57
N ASN A 88 11.42 7.85 -13.60
CA ASN A 88 11.68 6.47 -13.22
C ASN A 88 10.41 5.73 -12.82
N ILE A 89 10.39 4.42 -13.05
CA ILE A 89 9.27 3.54 -12.63
C ILE A 89 9.80 2.29 -11.93
N PHE A 90 9.16 1.95 -10.82
CA PHE A 90 9.26 0.66 -10.13
C PHE A 90 7.98 -0.14 -10.43
N PHE A 91 8.12 -1.22 -11.18
CA PHE A 91 7.01 -2.08 -11.57
C PHE A 91 7.53 -3.44 -12.02
N ASN A 92 6.91 -4.53 -11.56
CA ASN A 92 7.16 -5.88 -12.08
C ASN A 92 6.17 -6.16 -13.21
N SER A 93 6.57 -5.90 -14.45
CA SER A 93 5.71 -6.19 -15.61
C SER A 93 5.76 -7.66 -16.03
N ALA A 94 4.70 -8.12 -16.67
CA ALA A 94 4.68 -9.43 -17.33
C ALA A 94 5.77 -9.55 -18.40
N SER A 95 6.08 -8.48 -19.13
CA SER A 95 7.14 -8.47 -20.15
C SER A 95 8.54 -8.65 -19.55
N LEU A 96 8.79 -8.10 -18.35
CA LEU A 96 10.05 -8.26 -17.63
C LEU A 96 10.22 -9.67 -17.05
N LEU A 97 9.13 -10.31 -16.60
CA LEU A 97 9.16 -11.74 -16.23
C LEU A 97 9.50 -12.64 -17.44
N ARG A 98 9.03 -12.31 -18.65
CA ARG A 98 9.26 -13.11 -19.88
C ARG A 98 10.73 -13.21 -20.30
N GLN A 99 11.55 -12.18 -20.04
CA GLN A 99 12.96 -12.19 -20.45
C GLN A 99 13.79 -13.27 -19.72
N ASN A 100 13.27 -13.87 -18.64
CA ASN A 100 13.92 -14.95 -17.89
C ASN A 100 13.41 -16.38 -18.23
N ASN A 101 12.82 -16.58 -19.42
CA ASN A 101 12.24 -17.81 -19.99
C ASN A 101 10.73 -18.02 -19.76
N SER A 102 9.88 -17.45 -20.63
CA SER A 102 8.87 -18.21 -21.40
C SER A 102 7.95 -17.29 -22.24
N ASN A 103 7.44 -17.80 -23.36
CA ASN A 103 6.48 -17.12 -24.24
C ASN A 103 5.10 -16.99 -23.58
N LEU A 104 4.60 -15.76 -23.43
CA LEU A 104 3.23 -15.46 -23.00
C LEU A 104 2.69 -14.11 -23.47
N ILE A 105 1.36 -14.01 -23.41
CA ILE A 105 0.51 -12.85 -23.69
C ILE A 105 0.10 -12.20 -22.34
N SER A 106 -0.11 -10.88 -22.29
CA SER A 106 -0.25 -10.06 -21.06
C SER A 106 -1.65 -9.48 -20.92
N ILE A 107 -2.07 -9.20 -19.69
CA ILE A 107 -3.27 -8.43 -19.36
C ILE A 107 -3.15 -7.00 -19.91
N ASP A 108 -4.18 -6.52 -20.59
CA ASP A 108 -4.23 -5.23 -21.32
C ASP A 108 -3.75 -4.01 -20.51
N ASP A 109 -4.02 -3.96 -19.20
CA ASP A 109 -3.65 -2.79 -18.38
C ASP A 109 -2.16 -2.71 -18.05
N GLY A 110 -1.48 -3.85 -17.87
CA GLY A 110 -0.02 -3.89 -17.73
C GLY A 110 0.70 -3.65 -19.05
N ILE A 111 0.03 -3.98 -20.19
CA ILE A 111 0.52 -3.66 -21.54
C ILE A 111 0.60 -2.16 -21.71
N LYS A 112 -0.47 -1.41 -21.39
CA LYS A 112 -0.49 0.06 -21.56
C LYS A 112 0.64 0.76 -20.84
N LEU A 113 0.92 0.38 -19.59
CA LEU A 113 2.04 0.95 -18.84
C LEU A 113 3.38 0.61 -19.50
N THR A 114 3.54 -0.64 -19.96
CA THR A 114 4.76 -1.09 -20.65
C THR A 114 4.96 -0.35 -21.98
N GLU A 115 3.92 -0.26 -22.81
CA GLU A 115 3.94 0.47 -24.09
C GLU A 115 4.27 1.95 -23.89
N TYR A 116 3.67 2.59 -22.88
CA TYR A 116 3.96 3.97 -22.56
C TYR A 116 5.43 4.16 -22.14
N ILE A 117 5.98 3.24 -21.35
CA ILE A 117 7.39 3.27 -20.94
C ILE A 117 8.32 3.21 -22.15
N GLU A 118 8.05 2.27 -23.07
CA GLU A 118 8.83 2.09 -24.30
C GLU A 118 8.75 3.32 -25.20
N GLN A 119 7.53 3.85 -25.44
CA GLN A 119 7.29 5.02 -26.29
C GLN A 119 7.97 6.29 -25.76
N ASN A 120 8.06 6.45 -24.45
CA ASN A 120 8.62 7.65 -23.81
C ASN A 120 10.07 7.47 -23.35
N ASN A 121 10.70 6.32 -23.64
CA ASN A 121 12.06 5.98 -23.25
C ASN A 121 12.33 6.23 -21.74
N ILE A 122 11.37 5.84 -20.90
CA ILE A 122 11.42 6.04 -19.45
C ILE A 122 12.34 5.00 -18.83
N LYS A 123 13.18 5.43 -17.87
CA LYS A 123 14.10 4.52 -17.20
C LYS A 123 13.35 3.63 -16.21
N ILE A 124 13.20 2.35 -16.54
CA ILE A 124 12.78 1.34 -15.55
C ILE A 124 13.97 1.07 -14.64
N TYR A 125 13.78 1.10 -13.32
CA TYR A 125 14.82 0.67 -12.40
C TYR A 125 14.82 -0.86 -12.29
N ASN A 126 15.82 -1.47 -12.94
CA ASN A 126 16.13 -2.90 -12.92
C ASN A 126 15.03 -3.83 -13.49
N ASP A 127 15.47 -4.97 -14.02
CA ASP A 127 14.59 -5.90 -14.74
C ASP A 127 13.55 -6.58 -13.84
N LEU A 128 13.81 -6.71 -12.53
CA LEU A 128 12.85 -7.33 -11.63
C LEU A 128 13.03 -6.83 -10.20
N ILE A 129 11.95 -6.44 -9.52
CA ILE A 129 11.96 -6.04 -8.12
C ILE A 129 11.54 -7.23 -7.28
N THR A 130 12.41 -7.66 -6.38
CA THR A 130 12.17 -8.81 -5.50
C THR A 130 12.52 -8.45 -4.07
N MET A 131 12.05 -9.28 -3.14
CA MET A 131 12.47 -9.31 -1.75
C MET A 131 13.99 -9.11 -1.61
N ASP A 132 14.38 -8.34 -0.59
CA ASP A 132 15.75 -7.92 -0.25
C ASP A 132 16.45 -6.95 -1.20
N LYS A 133 15.88 -6.63 -2.37
CA LYS A 133 16.44 -5.55 -3.20
C LYS A 133 16.31 -4.21 -2.47
N THR A 134 17.37 -3.43 -2.51
CA THR A 134 17.45 -2.10 -1.90
C THR A 134 17.91 -1.10 -2.94
N PHE A 135 17.28 0.07 -2.96
CA PHE A 135 17.56 1.14 -3.91
C PHE A 135 17.74 2.46 -3.16
N GLU A 136 18.81 3.18 -3.48
CA GLU A 136 19.05 4.54 -2.99
C GLU A 136 18.72 5.54 -4.10
N ILE A 137 17.72 6.39 -3.87
CA ILE A 137 17.22 7.35 -4.85
C ILE A 137 17.20 8.72 -4.22
N ASP A 138 18.10 9.60 -4.66
CA ASP A 138 18.09 11.02 -4.31
C ASP A 138 17.94 11.27 -2.78
N GLY A 139 18.63 10.47 -1.94
CA GLY A 139 18.60 10.62 -0.48
C GLY A 139 17.49 9.84 0.25
N LEU A 140 16.78 8.96 -0.46
CA LEU A 140 15.76 8.06 0.06
C LEU A 140 16.14 6.60 -0.21
N SER A 141 16.01 5.74 0.80
CA SER A 141 16.26 4.30 0.68
C SER A 141 14.94 3.53 0.57
N ILE A 142 14.81 2.66 -0.42
CA ILE A 142 13.67 1.75 -0.58
C ILE A 142 14.15 0.31 -0.50
N LYS A 143 13.67 -0.45 0.49
CA LYS A 143 13.99 -1.87 0.66
C LYS A 143 12.76 -2.73 0.54
N PHE A 144 12.78 -3.68 -0.39
CA PHE A 144 11.63 -4.53 -0.68
C PHE A 144 11.54 -5.75 0.26
N LEU A 145 10.35 -5.93 0.83
CA LEU A 145 9.94 -7.10 1.60
C LEU A 145 9.22 -8.12 0.71
N SER A 146 8.57 -7.66 -0.34
CA SER A 146 7.76 -8.46 -1.27
C SER A 146 7.98 -7.90 -2.69
N PRO A 147 7.88 -8.73 -3.74
CA PRO A 147 7.51 -10.15 -3.74
C PRO A 147 8.68 -11.13 -3.62
N THR A 148 8.38 -12.37 -3.23
CA THR A 148 9.33 -13.49 -3.40
C THR A 148 9.48 -13.83 -4.89
N MET A 149 10.56 -14.51 -5.26
CA MET A 149 10.70 -15.04 -6.63
C MET A 149 9.57 -16.03 -6.95
N GLU A 150 9.23 -16.91 -6.02
CA GLU A 150 8.13 -17.87 -6.17
C GLU A 150 6.79 -17.19 -6.45
N ALA A 151 6.53 -16.04 -5.83
CA ALA A 151 5.32 -15.26 -6.08
C ALA A 151 5.25 -14.71 -7.50
N LEU A 152 6.38 -14.28 -8.02
CA LEU A 152 6.49 -13.82 -9.40
C LEU A 152 6.37 -14.97 -10.41
N GLU A 153 6.97 -16.13 -10.14
CA GLU A 153 6.82 -17.32 -10.98
C GLU A 153 5.37 -17.82 -11.00
N TYR A 154 4.66 -17.77 -9.86
CA TYR A 154 3.26 -18.14 -9.82
C TYR A 154 2.38 -17.13 -10.55
N LEU A 155 2.66 -15.82 -10.40
CA LEU A 155 1.99 -14.76 -11.17
C LEU A 155 2.15 -14.99 -12.67
N GLU A 156 3.35 -15.31 -13.13
CA GLU A 156 3.62 -15.65 -14.53
C GLU A 156 2.78 -16.86 -15.00
N ARG A 157 2.64 -17.90 -14.16
CA ARG A 157 1.83 -19.09 -14.46
C ARG A 157 0.32 -18.81 -14.47
N ASP A 158 -0.18 -18.01 -13.52
CA ASP A 158 -1.60 -17.64 -13.43
C ASP A 158 -2.01 -16.75 -14.60
N TRP A 159 -1.13 -15.84 -15.02
CA TRP A 159 -1.32 -15.03 -16.23
C TRP A 159 -1.47 -15.88 -17.49
N LYS A 160 -0.86 -17.08 -17.57
CA LYS A 160 -1.11 -18.03 -18.68
C LYS A 160 -2.56 -18.53 -18.74
N LYS A 161 -3.28 -18.52 -17.62
CA LYS A 161 -4.58 -19.19 -17.44
C LYS A 161 -5.77 -18.24 -17.46
N LYS A 162 -5.56 -16.94 -17.20
CA LYS A 162 -6.63 -15.95 -16.99
C LYS A 162 -7.26 -15.38 -18.27
N GLU A 163 -7.50 -16.22 -19.28
CA GLU A 163 -8.43 -15.89 -20.37
C GLU A 163 -9.91 -16.15 -20.00
N GLU A 164 -10.23 -16.69 -18.82
CA GLU A 164 -11.61 -16.99 -18.45
C GLU A 164 -12.04 -16.48 -17.06
N LYS A 165 -12.94 -15.49 -17.10
CA LYS A 165 -13.92 -15.04 -16.09
C LYS A 165 -13.44 -14.56 -14.72
N ASN A 166 -13.64 -13.26 -14.48
CA ASN A 166 -13.82 -12.71 -13.14
C ASN A 166 -15.31 -12.76 -12.73
N ASN A 167 -15.61 -13.51 -11.68
CA ASN A 167 -16.86 -13.38 -10.93
C ASN A 167 -16.61 -12.49 -9.72
N LEU A 168 -17.27 -11.33 -9.67
CA LEU A 168 -17.35 -10.49 -8.47
C LEU A 168 -18.22 -11.23 -7.44
N ILE A 169 -17.60 -11.78 -6.39
CA ILE A 169 -18.35 -12.31 -5.25
C ILE A 169 -18.68 -11.13 -4.35
N SER A 170 -19.94 -10.71 -4.39
CA SER A 170 -20.55 -9.86 -3.38
C SER A 170 -20.61 -10.63 -2.06
N SER A 171 -19.81 -10.24 -1.08
CA SER A 171 -19.96 -10.70 0.30
C SER A 171 -21.02 -9.84 0.99
N THR A 172 -22.06 -10.47 1.55
CA THR A 172 -23.04 -9.80 2.41
C THR A 172 -22.34 -9.10 3.57
N MET A 173 -22.63 -7.81 3.76
CA MET A 173 -22.09 -7.01 4.85
C MET A 173 -22.76 -7.42 6.16
N ILE A 174 -22.12 -8.31 6.91
CA ILE A 174 -22.50 -8.62 8.29
C ILE A 174 -21.59 -7.80 9.19
N MET A 175 -22.18 -6.79 9.84
CA MET A 175 -21.47 -5.98 10.82
C MET A 175 -21.25 -6.83 12.08
N ASP A 176 -20.00 -7.04 12.47
CA ASP A 176 -19.69 -7.67 13.75
C ASP A 176 -19.88 -6.61 14.85
N GLU A 177 -20.71 -6.87 15.85
CA GLU A 177 -21.01 -5.94 16.96
C GLU A 177 -20.36 -6.35 18.29
N ARG A 178 -19.58 -7.45 18.30
CA ARG A 178 -18.89 -7.94 19.51
C ARG A 178 -17.86 -6.94 20.03
N ARG A 179 -17.39 -7.13 21.27
CA ARG A 179 -16.32 -6.31 21.84
C ARG A 179 -15.01 -6.54 21.08
N LEU A 180 -14.18 -5.51 20.95
CA LEU A 180 -12.88 -5.63 20.26
C LEU A 180 -11.99 -6.72 20.88
N SER A 181 -12.02 -6.90 22.20
CA SER A 181 -11.29 -7.96 22.90
C SER A 181 -11.78 -9.38 22.58
N GLU A 182 -13.01 -9.55 22.11
CA GLU A 182 -13.55 -10.82 21.64
C GLU A 182 -13.14 -11.05 20.18
N ILE A 183 -13.34 -10.05 19.34
CA ILE A 183 -12.98 -10.09 17.90
C ILE A 183 -11.48 -10.30 17.73
N GLY A 184 -10.64 -9.62 18.51
CA GLY A 184 -9.19 -9.72 18.43
C GLY A 184 -8.62 -11.11 18.77
N LYS A 185 -9.43 -11.99 19.37
CA LYS A 185 -9.09 -13.39 19.68
C LYS A 185 -9.46 -14.37 18.56
N ASP A 186 -10.22 -13.93 17.55
CA ASP A 186 -10.59 -14.80 16.45
C ASP A 186 -9.35 -15.29 15.70
N ASP A 187 -9.43 -16.55 15.22
CA ASP A 187 -8.37 -17.14 14.43
C ASP A 187 -8.17 -16.37 13.12
N PHE A 188 -6.92 -16.00 12.85
CA PHE A 188 -6.56 -15.43 11.57
C PHE A 188 -6.68 -16.48 10.46
N LYS A 189 -7.32 -16.08 9.37
CA LYS A 189 -7.38 -16.88 8.14
C LYS A 189 -6.89 -15.99 7.01
N GLU A 190 -5.85 -16.39 6.31
CA GLU A 190 -5.40 -15.72 5.09
C GLU A 190 -6.16 -16.28 3.87
N LYS A 191 -6.45 -15.45 2.86
CA LYS A 191 -7.05 -15.93 1.59
C LYS A 191 -6.07 -16.86 0.86
N LYS A 192 -6.57 -18.02 0.42
CA LYS A 192 -5.77 -18.99 -0.37
C LYS A 192 -5.21 -18.36 -1.65
N LEU A 193 -3.98 -18.75 -1.98
CA LEU A 193 -3.19 -18.23 -3.10
C LEU A 193 -3.87 -18.36 -4.46
N VAL A 194 -4.51 -19.50 -4.74
CA VAL A 194 -5.23 -19.76 -6.01
C VAL A 194 -6.32 -18.74 -6.34
N ASN A 195 -6.80 -18.00 -5.34
CA ASN A 195 -7.87 -17.03 -5.50
C ASN A 195 -7.35 -15.58 -5.53
N ASP A 196 -6.05 -15.35 -5.35
CA ASP A 196 -5.51 -14.03 -5.02
C ASP A 196 -4.01 -13.89 -5.30
N VAL A 197 -3.65 -14.06 -6.57
CA VAL A 197 -2.26 -14.12 -7.05
C VAL A 197 -1.63 -12.73 -7.21
N ALA A 198 -2.39 -11.75 -7.70
CA ALA A 198 -1.90 -10.39 -7.91
C ALA A 198 -1.40 -9.77 -6.59
N ASN A 199 -2.18 -9.92 -5.52
CA ASN A 199 -1.83 -9.50 -4.16
C ASN A 199 -0.59 -10.21 -3.62
N TRP A 200 -0.32 -11.45 -4.03
CA TRP A 200 0.90 -12.14 -3.61
C TRP A 200 2.17 -11.54 -4.23
N SER A 201 2.03 -10.93 -5.40
CA SER A 201 3.11 -10.27 -6.12
C SER A 201 3.27 -8.79 -5.78
N SER A 202 2.41 -8.21 -4.94
CA SER A 202 2.44 -6.79 -4.62
C SER A 202 3.79 -6.36 -4.04
N LEU A 203 4.29 -5.23 -4.54
CA LEU A 203 5.47 -4.58 -3.97
C LEU A 203 5.15 -4.08 -2.55
N ALA A 204 5.72 -4.73 -1.54
CA ALA A 204 5.76 -4.23 -0.18
C ALA A 204 7.18 -3.83 0.17
N PHE A 205 7.36 -2.67 0.80
CA PHE A 205 8.68 -2.11 1.04
C PHE A 205 8.75 -1.20 2.26
N GLU A 206 9.95 -1.13 2.83
CA GLU A 206 10.38 -0.06 3.72
C GLU A 206 10.83 1.12 2.86
N MET A 207 10.34 2.32 3.16
CA MET A 207 10.85 3.57 2.66
C MET A 207 11.46 4.37 3.81
N ARG A 208 12.73 4.73 3.68
CA ARG A 208 13.48 5.50 4.67
C ARG A 208 13.89 6.85 4.12
N TYR A 209 13.52 7.91 4.83
CA TYR A 209 13.97 9.27 4.58
C TYR A 209 14.45 9.90 5.88
N LYS A 210 15.75 10.22 5.96
CA LYS A 210 16.42 10.62 7.20
C LYS A 210 16.20 9.58 8.31
N ASP A 211 15.70 9.98 9.47
CA ASP A 211 15.37 9.12 10.60
C ASP A 211 14.00 8.44 10.48
N LYS A 212 13.17 8.81 9.49
CA LYS A 212 11.82 8.27 9.33
C LYS A 212 11.77 7.00 8.49
N VAL A 213 10.97 6.06 8.95
CA VAL A 213 10.77 4.72 8.38
C VAL A 213 9.30 4.47 8.16
N LEU A 214 8.90 4.38 6.90
CA LEU A 214 7.55 4.04 6.47
C LEU A 214 7.53 2.61 5.96
N LEU A 215 6.63 1.77 6.48
CA LEU A 215 6.36 0.45 5.93
C LEU A 215 5.09 0.50 5.08
N LEU A 216 5.25 0.26 3.78
CA LEU A 216 4.18 0.37 2.78
C LEU A 216 3.92 -1.02 2.22
N LEU A 217 2.79 -1.63 2.61
CA LEU A 217 2.54 -3.04 2.35
C LEU A 217 1.77 -3.34 1.05
N GLY A 218 1.27 -2.31 0.35
CA GLY A 218 0.40 -2.48 -0.82
C GLY A 218 -0.73 -3.46 -0.48
N ASP A 219 -0.85 -4.52 -1.28
CA ASP A 219 -1.80 -5.63 -1.02
C ASP A 219 -1.09 -6.96 -0.69
N ALA A 220 0.20 -6.89 -0.31
CA ALA A 220 1.01 -8.06 -0.04
C ALA A 220 0.37 -8.97 1.02
N LYS A 221 0.36 -10.28 0.77
CA LYS A 221 -0.11 -11.27 1.75
C LYS A 221 0.67 -11.19 3.06
N ASP A 222 -0.02 -11.41 4.17
CA ASP A 222 0.55 -11.38 5.52
C ASP A 222 1.68 -12.42 5.66
N SER A 223 1.47 -13.63 5.11
CA SER A 223 2.46 -14.71 5.14
C SER A 223 3.79 -14.36 4.49
N VAL A 224 3.80 -13.54 3.42
CA VAL A 224 5.03 -13.08 2.76
C VAL A 224 5.79 -12.11 3.66
N ILE A 225 5.07 -11.19 4.30
CA ILE A 225 5.68 -10.20 5.19
C ILE A 225 6.22 -10.89 6.45
N VAL A 226 5.44 -11.81 7.05
CA VAL A 226 5.89 -12.63 8.18
C VAL A 226 7.12 -13.45 7.81
N PHE A 227 7.12 -14.13 6.66
CA PHE A 227 8.27 -14.89 6.17
C PHE A 227 9.53 -14.02 6.07
N TYR A 228 9.43 -12.82 5.47
CA TYR A 228 10.54 -11.88 5.39
C TYR A 228 11.05 -11.49 6.78
N LEU A 229 10.15 -11.05 7.68
CA LEU A 229 10.53 -10.56 9.00
C LEU A 229 11.19 -11.66 9.85
N ARG A 230 10.66 -12.89 9.80
CA ARG A 230 11.27 -14.06 10.44
C ARG A 230 12.62 -14.40 9.84
N GLY A 231 12.77 -14.34 8.51
CA GLY A 231 14.04 -14.49 7.82
C GLY A 231 15.10 -13.46 8.25
N LYS A 232 14.65 -12.24 8.63
CA LYS A 232 15.49 -11.20 9.26
C LYS A 232 15.68 -11.34 10.77
N LYS A 233 15.24 -12.48 11.34
CA LYS A 233 15.38 -12.82 12.77
C LYS A 233 14.63 -11.86 13.70
N TYR A 234 13.57 -11.20 13.22
CA TYR A 234 12.67 -10.48 14.11
C TYR A 234 11.84 -11.46 14.93
N THR A 235 11.58 -11.09 16.17
CA THR A 235 10.87 -11.89 17.17
C THR A 235 10.00 -10.97 18.03
N VAL A 236 9.20 -11.55 18.92
CA VAL A 236 8.42 -10.80 19.92
C VAL A 236 9.31 -9.90 20.81
N SER A 237 10.55 -10.32 21.07
CA SER A 237 11.52 -9.60 21.91
C SER A 237 12.45 -8.66 21.13
N ASN A 238 12.57 -8.84 19.81
CA ASN A 238 13.34 -8.01 18.91
C ASN A 238 12.48 -7.69 17.69
N LYS A 239 11.66 -6.65 17.82
CA LYS A 239 10.68 -6.25 16.81
C LYS A 239 11.29 -5.35 15.73
N TYR A 240 10.71 -5.39 14.54
CA TYR A 240 11.04 -4.49 13.46
C TYR A 240 10.39 -3.12 13.70
N LYS A 241 11.22 -2.11 13.93
CA LYS A 241 10.78 -0.77 14.33
C LYS A 241 10.52 0.10 13.11
N VAL A 242 9.32 0.66 13.02
CA VAL A 242 8.90 1.55 11.93
C VAL A 242 8.03 2.67 12.50
N ASP A 243 8.14 3.88 11.94
CA ASP A 243 7.34 5.02 12.40
C ASP A 243 5.87 4.86 12.00
N PHE A 244 5.61 4.41 10.77
CA PHE A 244 4.26 4.24 10.23
C PHE A 244 4.13 2.94 9.43
N VAL A 245 2.96 2.31 9.49
CA VAL A 245 2.60 1.16 8.64
C VAL A 245 1.34 1.48 7.87
N LYS A 246 1.44 1.53 6.54
CA LYS A 246 0.28 1.41 5.65
C LYS A 246 -0.06 -0.06 5.53
N LEU A 247 -1.21 -0.43 6.10
CA LEU A 247 -1.66 -1.80 6.19
C LEU A 247 -1.97 -2.38 4.81
N SER A 248 -1.80 -3.69 4.71
CA SER A 248 -2.02 -4.41 3.46
C SER A 248 -3.51 -4.47 3.10
N HIS A 249 -3.83 -4.36 1.80
CA HIS A 249 -5.15 -4.59 1.22
C HIS A 249 -6.23 -3.83 1.99
N HIS A 250 -6.00 -2.53 2.13
CA HIS A 250 -6.98 -1.58 2.70
C HIS A 250 -7.36 -1.84 4.16
N GLY A 251 -6.58 -2.64 4.89
CA GLY A 251 -6.91 -3.09 6.25
C GLY A 251 -7.84 -4.30 6.29
N SER A 252 -7.82 -5.12 5.25
CA SER A 252 -8.56 -6.38 5.18
C SER A 252 -8.24 -7.32 6.34
N LYS A 253 -9.28 -7.99 6.83
CA LYS A 253 -9.13 -9.01 7.89
C LYS A 253 -8.25 -10.19 7.48
N TYR A 254 -8.02 -10.39 6.20
CA TYR A 254 -7.22 -11.49 5.65
C TYR A 254 -5.72 -11.15 5.53
N ASN A 255 -5.27 -9.95 5.95
CA ASN A 255 -3.93 -9.44 5.61
C ASN A 255 -3.11 -8.88 6.79
N THR A 256 -3.56 -9.05 8.05
CA THR A 256 -2.85 -8.51 9.23
C THR A 256 -2.96 -9.45 10.42
N SER A 257 -2.08 -10.44 10.53
CA SER A 257 -2.13 -11.45 11.58
C SER A 257 -1.57 -10.97 12.92
N ASN A 258 -1.93 -11.70 13.99
CA ASN A 258 -1.27 -11.52 15.29
C ASN A 258 0.23 -11.84 15.23
N GLU A 259 0.67 -12.72 14.33
CA GLU A 259 2.10 -12.99 14.15
C GLU A 259 2.82 -11.78 13.55
N PHE A 260 2.29 -11.18 12.49
CA PHE A 260 2.82 -9.95 11.93
C PHE A 260 2.90 -8.84 12.99
N LEU A 261 1.81 -8.60 13.73
CA LEU A 261 1.77 -7.59 14.81
C LEU A 261 2.76 -7.90 15.96
N SER A 262 3.11 -9.17 16.16
CA SER A 262 4.13 -9.57 17.13
C SER A 262 5.55 -9.22 16.67
N LEU A 263 5.76 -9.08 15.36
CA LEU A 263 7.07 -8.86 14.73
C LEU A 263 7.37 -7.39 14.46
N ILE A 264 6.38 -6.49 14.55
CA ILE A 264 6.55 -5.06 14.30
C ILE A 264 6.35 -4.22 15.57
N GLU A 265 7.06 -3.10 15.66
CA GLU A 265 6.89 -2.07 16.70
C GLU A 265 6.56 -0.75 16.01
N THR A 266 5.30 -0.33 16.14
CA THR A 266 4.79 0.96 15.66
C THR A 266 3.58 1.38 16.49
N ASN A 267 3.32 2.68 16.53
CA ASN A 267 2.10 3.24 17.10
C ASN A 267 1.17 3.82 16.02
N HIS A 268 1.56 3.80 14.75
CA HIS A 268 0.83 4.50 13.67
C HIS A 268 0.45 3.53 12.56
N PHE A 269 -0.85 3.26 12.45
CA PHE A 269 -1.43 2.38 11.45
C PHE A 269 -2.30 3.16 10.49
N ILE A 270 -2.12 2.91 9.21
CA ILE A 270 -2.73 3.70 8.15
C ILE A 270 -3.60 2.79 7.28
N PHE A 271 -4.83 3.23 7.06
CA PHE A 271 -5.83 2.63 6.20
C PHE A 271 -6.03 3.53 4.96
N SER A 272 -5.96 2.93 3.78
CA SER A 272 -6.15 3.60 2.49
C SER A 272 -7.39 3.02 1.83
N THR A 273 -8.55 3.61 2.06
CA THR A 273 -9.83 3.15 1.50
C THR A 273 -10.94 4.10 1.91
N ASN A 274 -12.00 4.19 1.12
CA ASN A 274 -13.18 4.98 1.41
C ASN A 274 -14.35 4.18 2.03
N GLY A 275 -14.18 2.92 2.42
CA GLY A 275 -15.31 2.08 2.86
C GLY A 275 -15.85 1.11 1.81
N THR A 276 -15.50 1.27 0.53
CA THR A 276 -15.94 0.35 -0.51
C THR A 276 -15.35 -1.05 -0.25
N TYR A 277 -16.10 -2.10 -0.61
CA TYR A 277 -15.79 -3.51 -0.33
C TYR A 277 -15.67 -3.87 1.16
N ASN A 278 -16.27 -3.06 2.05
CA ASN A 278 -16.28 -3.28 3.50
C ASN A 278 -14.86 -3.22 4.11
N HIS A 279 -14.04 -2.28 3.64
CA HIS A 279 -12.72 -2.00 4.21
C HIS A 279 -12.66 -0.60 4.85
N PRO A 280 -11.92 -0.40 5.95
CA PRO A 280 -11.16 -1.42 6.66
C PRO A 280 -12.07 -2.33 7.48
N ASN A 281 -11.58 -3.52 7.81
CA ASN A 281 -12.32 -4.47 8.64
C ASN A 281 -12.09 -4.20 10.13
N ILE A 282 -13.17 -4.22 10.92
CA ILE A 282 -13.08 -4.05 12.37
C ILE A 282 -12.23 -5.16 13.01
N GLU A 283 -12.17 -6.35 12.41
CA GLU A 283 -11.32 -7.46 12.85
C GLU A 283 -9.82 -7.13 12.78
N THR A 284 -9.40 -6.30 11.83
CA THR A 284 -8.02 -5.81 11.74
C THR A 284 -7.74 -4.81 12.85
N ILE A 285 -8.64 -3.84 13.06
CA ILE A 285 -8.54 -2.85 14.14
C ILE A 285 -8.53 -3.56 15.51
N ALA A 286 -9.42 -4.51 15.72
CA ALA A 286 -9.52 -5.29 16.96
C ALA A 286 -8.23 -6.06 17.27
N ARG A 287 -7.60 -6.68 16.26
CA ARG A 287 -6.30 -7.35 16.45
C ARG A 287 -5.18 -6.38 16.78
N ILE A 288 -5.13 -5.21 16.16
CA ILE A 288 -4.15 -4.16 16.50
C ILE A 288 -4.31 -3.72 17.97
N LEU A 289 -5.53 -3.35 18.36
CA LEU A 289 -5.80 -2.74 19.65
C LEU A 289 -5.78 -3.75 20.81
N SER A 290 -6.21 -4.98 20.56
CA SER A 290 -6.28 -6.07 21.55
C SER A 290 -5.09 -7.02 21.48
N HIS A 291 -4.02 -6.65 20.76
CA HIS A 291 -2.86 -7.52 20.58
C HIS A 291 -2.22 -7.90 21.93
N PRO A 292 -1.97 -9.19 22.23
CA PRO A 292 -1.47 -9.62 23.55
C PRO A 292 -0.12 -9.02 23.97
N HIS A 293 0.72 -8.63 23.01
CA HIS A 293 2.03 -8.02 23.28
C HIS A 293 2.02 -6.50 23.20
N ARG A 294 0.85 -5.87 23.06
CA ARG A 294 0.69 -4.42 23.13
C ARG A 294 0.60 -3.98 24.59
N LYS A 295 1.29 -2.90 24.94
CA LYS A 295 1.09 -2.23 26.23
C LYS A 295 -0.02 -1.21 26.08
N ILE A 296 -1.04 -1.26 26.93
CA ILE A 296 -2.17 -0.33 26.88
C ILE A 296 -1.75 1.13 27.11
N SER A 297 -0.62 1.37 27.79
CA SER A 297 -0.01 2.68 27.96
C SER A 297 0.45 3.31 26.64
N ASP A 298 0.74 2.50 25.63
CA ASP A 298 1.23 2.97 24.34
C ASP A 298 0.01 3.42 23.51
N LYS A 299 -0.03 4.73 23.23
CA LYS A 299 -1.12 5.32 22.47
C LYS A 299 -1.01 4.91 21.00
N ILE A 300 -2.08 4.34 20.45
CA ILE A 300 -2.16 3.95 19.04
C ILE A 300 -2.90 5.01 18.23
N TYR A 301 -2.42 5.29 17.02
CA TYR A 301 -3.02 6.21 16.07
C TYR A 301 -3.45 5.43 14.83
N LEU A 302 -4.74 5.56 14.50
CA LEU A 302 -5.36 4.94 13.34
C LEU A 302 -5.70 6.03 12.33
N TYR A 303 -5.03 6.04 11.18
CA TYR A 303 -5.19 7.06 10.16
C TYR A 303 -6.10 6.54 9.04
N PHE A 304 -7.13 7.32 8.74
CA PHE A 304 -8.10 7.05 7.69
C PHE A 304 -8.02 8.20 6.68
N ASN A 305 -7.80 7.89 5.41
CA ASN A 305 -7.59 8.90 4.37
C ASN A 305 -8.88 9.58 3.89
N TYR A 306 -10.03 9.29 4.48
CA TYR A 306 -11.32 9.91 4.16
C TYR A 306 -12.01 10.48 5.41
N PRO A 307 -12.97 11.41 5.24
CA PRO A 307 -13.83 11.86 6.33
C PRO A 307 -14.58 10.69 6.97
N LYS A 308 -14.83 10.78 8.28
CA LYS A 308 -15.54 9.73 9.04
C LYS A 308 -16.91 9.40 8.43
N GLU A 309 -17.60 10.41 7.93
CA GLU A 309 -18.93 10.33 7.33
C GLU A 309 -18.96 9.42 6.10
N GLU A 310 -17.88 9.37 5.31
CA GLU A 310 -17.78 8.53 4.12
C GLU A 310 -17.88 7.04 4.51
N TYR A 311 -17.17 6.63 5.56
CA TYR A 311 -17.21 5.27 6.09
C TYR A 311 -18.56 4.92 6.71
N VAL A 312 -19.10 5.83 7.54
CA VAL A 312 -20.39 5.64 8.20
C VAL A 312 -21.52 5.49 7.18
N SER A 313 -21.50 6.29 6.11
CA SER A 313 -22.50 6.23 5.04
C SER A 313 -22.54 4.88 4.30
N LYS A 314 -21.43 4.13 4.35
CA LYS A 314 -21.28 2.80 3.76
C LYS A 314 -21.49 1.66 4.76
N GLY A 315 -21.86 1.97 6.01
CA GLY A 315 -22.10 0.98 7.05
C GLY A 315 -20.82 0.39 7.66
N ILE A 316 -19.67 1.04 7.48
CA ILE A 316 -18.41 0.56 8.07
C ILE A 316 -18.46 0.75 9.59
N ARG A 317 -18.23 -0.35 10.34
CA ARG A 317 -18.04 -0.26 11.78
C ARG A 317 -16.69 0.39 12.08
N LEU A 318 -16.74 1.60 12.62
CA LEU A 318 -15.60 2.33 13.18
C LEU A 318 -15.66 2.31 14.71
N LEU A 319 -14.57 2.77 15.34
CA LEU A 319 -14.50 2.89 16.79
C LEU A 319 -15.46 3.95 17.34
N THR A 320 -16.06 3.63 18.47
CA THR A 320 -16.73 4.58 19.34
C THR A 320 -15.71 5.36 20.19
N ASN A 321 -16.11 6.51 20.76
CA ASN A 321 -15.23 7.27 21.64
C ASN A 321 -14.86 6.49 22.92
N ASP A 322 -15.77 5.64 23.39
CA ASP A 322 -15.55 4.77 24.55
C ASP A 322 -14.52 3.69 24.21
N GLU A 323 -14.59 3.07 23.04
CA GLU A 323 -13.55 2.15 22.56
C GLU A 323 -12.20 2.87 22.36
N GLU A 324 -12.19 4.09 21.82
CA GLU A 324 -10.93 4.85 21.70
C GLU A 324 -10.28 5.12 23.06
N THR A 325 -11.10 5.42 24.07
CA THR A 325 -10.66 5.65 25.45
C THR A 325 -10.20 4.35 26.11
N GLU A 326 -11.01 3.28 26.03
CA GLU A 326 -10.72 1.95 26.60
C GLU A 326 -9.39 1.41 26.07
N TYR A 327 -9.15 1.56 24.75
CA TYR A 327 -7.97 1.03 24.10
C TYR A 327 -6.82 2.05 24.01
N ASN A 328 -6.91 3.23 24.63
CA ASN A 328 -5.91 4.31 24.52
C ASN A 328 -5.44 4.50 23.07
N CYS A 329 -6.38 4.79 22.18
CA CYS A 329 -6.09 5.06 20.78
C CYS A 329 -6.77 6.35 20.30
N LYS A 330 -6.45 6.77 19.08
CA LYS A 330 -7.07 7.92 18.42
C LYS A 330 -7.24 7.61 16.94
N SER A 331 -8.47 7.70 16.44
CA SER A 331 -8.71 7.74 14.99
C SER A 331 -8.51 9.15 14.46
N ILE A 332 -7.83 9.26 13.32
CA ILE A 332 -7.54 10.51 12.63
C ILE A 332 -8.11 10.36 11.21
N TYR A 333 -8.98 11.27 10.81
CA TYR A 333 -9.72 11.19 9.55
C TYR A 333 -9.39 12.38 8.65
N ASP A 334 -9.05 12.12 7.39
CA ASP A 334 -8.83 13.13 6.35
C ASP A 334 -7.81 14.23 6.71
N GLU A 335 -6.79 13.87 7.50
CA GLU A 335 -5.71 14.76 7.88
C GLU A 335 -4.38 14.34 7.25
N ALA A 336 -3.46 15.30 7.10
CA ALA A 336 -2.10 15.01 6.68
C ALA A 336 -1.41 14.06 7.67
N ILE A 337 -0.94 12.92 7.19
CA ILE A 337 -0.40 11.85 8.03
C ILE A 337 0.99 12.22 8.57
N LEU A 338 1.88 12.70 7.70
CA LEU A 338 3.25 13.06 8.08
C LEU A 338 3.75 14.26 7.26
N THR A 339 4.20 15.29 7.97
CA THR A 339 4.87 16.47 7.41
C THR A 339 6.07 16.83 8.29
N LEU A 340 7.27 16.78 7.72
CA LEU A 340 8.50 17.23 8.38
C LEU A 340 8.84 18.64 7.90
N LYS A 341 9.08 19.56 8.84
CA LYS A 341 9.54 20.92 8.55
C LYS A 341 11.05 21.00 8.76
N GLU A 342 11.69 21.96 8.09
CA GLU A 342 13.13 22.28 8.25
C GLU A 342 13.56 22.44 9.71
#